data_AF-A0AAU3G970-F1
#
_entry.id   AF-A0AAU3G970-F1
#
_cell.length_a   1.000
_cell.length_b   1.000
_cell.length_c   1.000
_cell.angle_alpha   90.00
_cell.angle_beta   90.00
_cell.angle_gamma   90.00
#
_symmetry.space_group_name_H-M   'P 1'
#
loop_
_entity.id
_entity.type
_entity.pdbx_description
1 polymer ?
#
loop_
_entity_poly.entity_id
_entity_poly.type
_entity_poly.pdbx_seq_one_letter_code
_entity_poly.pdbx_strand_id
1 'polypeptide(L)'
;MTVLIETKPSTADLLLFANPQNAAAALSQALDARRMLEAVGDEARRADTVFRNALNGKVAEAGGELLRGLDLGAVLLGGWQRYRDLRIAARKTVEQPSSTELVRLAEHRITSSHAPYVDVYVDGRRVTRVDFGIDLAFDITLMQASVRDGRLMSLGAGDCTASITWSVRGFPVARNKASLSLPLNVKLGKGILLYAEKRS
;
A
#
# COMPACT_ATOMS: atom_id res chain seq x y z
N MET A 1 13.69 26.73 3.04
CA MET A 1 14.40 25.46 3.29
C MET A 1 13.52 24.34 2.76
N THR A 2 13.91 23.78 1.62
CA THR A 2 13.09 22.90 0.79
C THR A 2 13.36 21.46 1.17
N VAL A 3 12.32 20.72 1.56
CA VAL A 3 12.40 19.28 1.78
C VAL A 3 12.22 18.61 0.43
N LEU A 4 13.29 18.01 -0.08
CA LEU A 4 13.29 17.18 -1.27
C LEU A 4 13.03 15.74 -0.83
N ILE A 5 11.89 15.19 -1.20
CA ILE A 5 11.60 13.76 -1.08
C ILE A 5 11.76 13.20 -2.49
N GLU A 6 12.88 12.51 -2.72
CA GLU A 6 13.17 11.83 -3.98
C GLU A 6 12.44 10.48 -3.98
N THR A 7 11.37 10.35 -4.77
CA THR A 7 10.61 9.11 -4.88
C THR A 7 11.29 8.13 -5.84
N LYS A 8 11.94 7.11 -5.28
CA LYS A 8 12.34 5.85 -5.93
C LYS A 8 11.31 4.75 -5.55
N PRO A 9 11.30 3.55 -6.16
CA PRO A 9 10.13 2.66 -6.30
C PRO A 9 9.32 2.47 -5.00
N SER A 10 8.03 2.22 -5.15
CA SER A 10 6.97 2.51 -4.18
C SER A 10 7.01 1.89 -2.78
N THR A 11 8.06 1.33 -2.19
CA THR A 11 8.03 0.56 -0.92
C THR A 11 7.11 -0.67 -0.90
N ALA A 12 5.88 -0.63 -1.42
CA ALA A 12 5.01 -1.79 -1.58
C ALA A 12 5.56 -2.76 -2.63
N ASP A 13 6.09 -2.22 -3.73
CA ASP A 13 6.82 -3.01 -4.72
C ASP A 13 8.09 -3.62 -4.13
N LEU A 14 8.90 -2.88 -3.37
CA LEU A 14 10.11 -3.36 -2.69
C LEU A 14 9.82 -4.42 -1.63
N LEU A 15 8.67 -4.28 -0.93
CA LEU A 15 8.23 -5.24 0.06
C LEU A 15 7.75 -6.55 -0.60
N LEU A 16 7.01 -6.49 -1.70
CA LEU A 16 6.60 -7.69 -2.45
C LEU A 16 7.77 -8.30 -3.23
N PHE A 17 8.54 -7.45 -3.91
CA PHE A 17 9.54 -7.76 -4.90
C PHE A 17 10.78 -6.92 -4.63
N ALA A 18 11.87 -7.55 -4.17
CA ALA A 18 13.14 -6.85 -3.94
C ALA A 18 13.66 -6.05 -5.15
N ASN A 19 13.16 -6.36 -6.37
CA ASN A 19 13.34 -5.56 -7.57
C ASN A 19 11.96 -5.33 -8.25
N PRO A 20 11.53 -4.08 -8.52
CA PRO A 20 10.28 -3.75 -9.20
C PRO A 20 10.13 -4.39 -10.59
N GLN A 21 11.22 -4.70 -11.29
CA GLN A 21 11.19 -5.39 -12.59
C GLN A 21 10.69 -6.84 -12.45
N ASN A 22 10.83 -7.44 -11.27
CA ASN A 22 10.36 -8.79 -11.00
C ASN A 22 8.85 -8.84 -10.76
N ALA A 23 8.20 -7.71 -10.44
CA ALA A 23 6.76 -7.65 -10.22
C ALA A 23 5.98 -8.02 -11.48
N ALA A 24 6.33 -7.40 -12.61
CA ALA A 24 5.72 -7.68 -13.91
C ALA A 24 6.03 -9.10 -14.39
N ALA A 25 7.27 -9.59 -14.19
CA ALA A 25 7.64 -10.95 -14.57
C ALA A 25 6.91 -12.02 -13.74
N ALA A 26 6.83 -11.84 -12.42
CA ALA A 26 6.11 -12.74 -11.51
C ALA A 26 4.60 -12.71 -11.78
N LEU A 27 4.03 -11.53 -12.06
CA LEU A 27 2.63 -11.41 -12.43
C LEU A 27 2.37 -12.07 -13.79
N SER A 28 3.24 -11.86 -14.80
CA SER A 28 3.13 -12.53 -16.10
C SER A 28 3.15 -14.05 -15.95
N GLN A 29 4.12 -14.60 -15.20
CA GLN A 29 4.16 -16.04 -14.93
C GLN A 29 2.91 -16.54 -14.22
N ALA A 30 2.38 -15.79 -13.26
CA ALA A 30 1.15 -16.17 -12.55
C ALA A 30 -0.09 -16.11 -13.45
N LEU A 31 -0.18 -15.11 -14.35
CA LEU A 31 -1.24 -14.98 -15.35
C LEU A 31 -1.17 -16.10 -16.39
N ASP A 32 0.04 -16.45 -16.84
CA ASP A 32 0.33 -17.55 -17.77
C ASP A 32 -0.04 -18.89 -17.14
N ALA A 33 0.42 -19.15 -15.90
CA ALA A 33 0.12 -20.36 -15.14
C ALA A 33 -1.38 -20.53 -14.87
N ARG A 34 -2.12 -19.42 -14.71
CA ARG A 34 -3.58 -19.44 -14.48
C ARG A 34 -4.43 -19.37 -15.75
N ARG A 35 -3.82 -19.36 -16.95
CA ARG A 35 -4.54 -19.23 -18.24
C ARG A 35 -5.70 -18.22 -18.15
N MET A 36 -5.39 -17.03 -17.64
CA MET A 36 -6.42 -16.05 -17.26
C MET A 36 -7.26 -15.51 -18.45
N LEU A 37 -6.91 -15.91 -19.67
CA LEU A 37 -7.59 -15.58 -20.91
C LEU A 37 -8.68 -16.57 -21.35
N GLU A 38 -8.99 -17.62 -20.59
CA GLU A 38 -10.17 -18.45 -20.89
C GLU A 38 -11.50 -17.65 -20.79
N ALA A 39 -11.46 -16.48 -20.13
CA ALA A 39 -12.58 -15.55 -19.97
C ALA A 39 -12.57 -14.35 -20.95
N VAL A 40 -11.50 -14.14 -21.72
CA VAL A 40 -11.51 -13.14 -22.80
C VAL A 40 -12.25 -13.82 -23.95
N GLY A 41 -13.43 -13.31 -24.30
CA GLY A 41 -14.46 -13.99 -25.09
C GLY A 41 -13.98 -14.65 -26.40
N ASP A 42 -14.89 -15.33 -27.10
CA ASP A 42 -14.58 -16.16 -28.29
C ASP A 42 -13.63 -15.54 -29.34
N GLU A 43 -13.54 -14.21 -29.42
CA GLU A 43 -12.58 -13.47 -30.24
C GLU A 43 -11.11 -13.68 -29.81
N ALA A 44 -10.78 -13.72 -28.51
CA ALA A 44 -9.42 -14.00 -28.03
C ALA A 44 -9.09 -15.51 -27.98
N ARG A 45 -10.12 -16.37 -27.98
CA ARG A 45 -9.93 -17.81 -28.17
C ARG A 45 -9.39 -18.14 -29.57
N ARG A 46 -9.75 -17.35 -30.60
CA ARG A 46 -9.19 -17.47 -31.96
C ARG A 46 -7.83 -16.81 -32.13
N ALA A 47 -7.39 -15.99 -31.18
CA ALA A 47 -6.11 -15.33 -31.25
C ALA A 47 -4.96 -16.31 -30.97
N ASP A 48 -3.92 -16.24 -31.81
CA ASP A 48 -2.72 -17.06 -31.70
C ASP A 48 -2.00 -16.82 -30.36
N THR A 49 -1.20 -17.80 -29.93
CA THR A 49 -0.43 -17.83 -28.67
C THR A 49 0.36 -16.53 -28.46
N VAL A 50 0.85 -15.94 -29.55
CA VAL A 50 1.58 -14.67 -29.56
C VAL A 50 0.73 -13.51 -29.01
N PHE A 51 -0.53 -13.39 -29.43
CA PHE A 51 -1.43 -12.34 -28.95
C PHE A 51 -1.75 -12.50 -27.47
N ARG A 52 -1.96 -13.75 -27.02
CA ARG A 52 -2.22 -14.07 -25.61
C ARG A 52 -1.05 -13.70 -24.72
N ASN A 53 0.17 -14.03 -25.14
CA ASN A 53 1.38 -13.67 -24.41
C ASN A 53 1.58 -12.15 -24.36
N ALA A 54 1.34 -11.45 -25.47
CA ALA A 54 1.42 -9.99 -25.51
C ALA A 54 0.38 -9.33 -24.58
N LEU A 55 -0.85 -9.84 -24.57
CA LEU A 55 -1.91 -9.36 -23.68
C LEU A 55 -1.58 -9.62 -22.20
N ASN A 56 -1.10 -10.82 -21.87
CA ASN A 56 -0.65 -11.15 -20.51
C ASN A 56 0.48 -10.23 -20.06
N GLY A 57 1.46 -9.97 -20.93
CA GLY A 57 2.54 -9.02 -20.65
C GLY A 57 2.02 -7.60 -20.36
N LYS A 58 1.03 -7.13 -21.12
CA LYS A 58 0.43 -5.80 -20.91
C LYS A 58 -0.40 -5.70 -19.63
N VAL A 59 -1.16 -6.74 -19.31
CA VAL A 59 -1.90 -6.82 -18.03
C VAL A 59 -0.92 -6.91 -16.86
N ALA A 60 0.19 -7.63 -17.02
CA ALA A 60 1.24 -7.74 -16.00
C ALA A 60 1.94 -6.41 -15.74
N GLU A 61 2.26 -5.68 -16.81
CA GLU A 61 2.84 -4.33 -16.75
C GLU A 61 1.89 -3.37 -16.02
N ALA A 62 0.61 -3.32 -16.42
CA ALA A 62 -0.39 -2.48 -15.78
C ALA A 62 -0.61 -2.84 -14.30
N GLY A 63 -0.61 -4.13 -13.96
CA GLY A 63 -0.67 -4.59 -12.58
C GLY A 63 0.54 -4.15 -11.75
N GLY A 64 1.74 -4.20 -12.34
CA GLY A 64 2.97 -3.70 -11.71
C GLY A 64 2.90 -2.20 -11.41
N GLU A 65 2.35 -1.39 -12.33
CA GLU A 65 2.13 0.05 -12.09
C GLU A 65 1.13 0.33 -10.96
N LEU A 66 0.08 -0.50 -10.81
CA LEU A 66 -0.86 -0.36 -9.69
C LEU A 66 -0.18 -0.57 -8.33
N LEU A 67 0.79 -1.49 -8.23
CA LEU A 67 1.60 -1.64 -7.02
C LEU A 67 2.53 -0.46 -6.78
N ARG A 68 3.08 0.14 -7.84
CA ARG A 68 3.93 1.33 -7.76
C ARG A 68 3.19 2.56 -7.25
N GLY A 69 1.87 2.60 -7.39
CA GLY A 69 1.05 3.67 -6.79
C GLY A 69 0.89 3.58 -5.28
N LEU A 70 1.29 2.48 -4.64
CA LEU A 70 1.00 2.21 -3.23
C LEU A 70 2.16 2.56 -2.31
N ASP A 71 1.99 3.60 -1.49
CA ASP A 71 2.96 4.02 -0.47
C ASP A 71 2.62 3.40 0.91
N LEU A 72 3.48 2.50 1.40
CA LEU A 72 3.30 1.83 2.69
C LEU A 72 3.34 2.81 3.87
N GLY A 73 4.13 3.87 3.77
CA GLY A 73 4.21 4.93 4.77
C GLY A 73 2.89 5.69 4.87
N ALA A 74 2.27 6.01 3.74
CA ALA A 74 0.95 6.63 3.71
C ALA A 74 -0.14 5.73 4.34
N VAL A 75 -0.09 4.42 4.09
CA VAL A 75 -1.03 3.45 4.69
C VAL A 75 -0.84 3.36 6.20
N LEU A 76 0.40 3.27 6.69
CA LEU A 76 0.73 3.30 8.12
C LEU A 76 0.20 4.57 8.80
N LEU A 77 0.49 5.74 8.20
CA LEU A 77 0.03 7.04 8.69
C LEU A 77 -1.50 7.12 8.74
N GLY A 78 -2.19 6.64 7.70
CA GLY A 78 -3.65 6.58 7.66
C GLY A 78 -4.24 5.67 8.74
N GLY A 79 -3.57 4.56 9.08
CA GLY A 79 -3.94 3.69 10.20
C GLY A 79 -3.85 4.42 11.54
N TRP A 80 -2.75 5.14 11.78
CA TRP A 80 -2.56 5.88 13.04
C TRP A 80 -3.49 7.08 13.21
N GLN A 81 -3.89 7.78 12.14
CA GLN A 81 -4.93 8.81 12.23
C GLN A 81 -6.25 8.27 12.79
N ARG A 82 -6.55 6.99 12.53
CA ARG A 82 -7.76 6.32 13.02
C ARG A 82 -7.58 5.74 14.42
N TYR A 83 -6.36 5.73 14.95
CA TYR A 83 -6.08 5.14 16.24
C TYR A 83 -6.61 6.03 17.38
N ARG A 84 -7.42 5.41 18.24
CA ARG A 84 -8.20 6.10 19.26
C ARG A 84 -7.32 6.86 20.24
N ASP A 85 -6.23 6.27 20.71
CA ASP A 85 -5.41 6.86 21.77
C ASP A 85 -4.62 8.06 21.27
N LEU A 86 -4.20 8.05 19.99
CA LEU A 86 -3.65 9.23 19.33
C LEU A 86 -4.67 10.36 19.23
N ARG A 87 -5.94 10.05 18.93
CA ARG A 87 -7.02 11.07 18.90
C ARG A 87 -7.33 11.63 20.29
N ILE A 88 -7.27 10.79 21.33
CA ILE A 88 -7.44 11.23 22.72
C ILE A 88 -6.29 12.16 23.13
N ALA A 89 -5.05 11.76 22.86
CA ALA A 89 -3.87 12.59 23.11
C ALA A 89 -3.94 13.92 22.33
N ALA A 90 -4.35 13.87 21.06
CA ALA A 90 -4.54 15.06 20.24
C ALA A 90 -5.51 16.05 20.89
N ARG A 91 -6.67 15.56 21.35
CA ARG A 91 -7.66 16.39 22.05
C ARG A 91 -7.09 17.02 23.33
N LYS A 92 -6.40 16.23 24.17
CA LYS A 92 -5.76 16.75 25.39
C LYS A 92 -4.76 17.86 25.09
N THR A 93 -3.94 17.70 24.04
CA THR A 93 -2.95 18.70 23.67
C THR A 93 -3.55 19.99 23.10
N VAL A 94 -4.77 19.94 22.57
CA VAL A 94 -5.53 21.13 22.19
C VAL A 94 -6.11 21.83 23.42
N GLU A 95 -6.62 21.06 24.39
CA GLU A 95 -7.18 21.58 25.64
C GLU A 95 -6.11 22.16 26.58
N GLN A 96 -4.86 21.71 26.46
CA GLN A 96 -3.70 22.20 27.23
C GLN A 96 -2.57 22.66 26.29
N PRO A 97 -2.62 23.92 25.82
CA PRO A 97 -1.61 24.46 24.92
C PRO A 97 -0.21 24.35 25.52
N SER A 98 0.78 23.94 24.71
CA SER A 98 2.17 23.63 25.11
C SER A 98 2.42 22.23 25.71
N SER A 99 1.38 21.43 25.96
CA SER A 99 1.56 20.03 26.37
C SER A 99 2.00 19.16 25.18
N THR A 100 2.91 18.23 25.44
CA THR A 100 3.29 17.18 24.48
C THR A 100 2.96 15.84 25.11
N GLU A 101 2.14 15.06 24.42
CA GLU A 101 1.73 13.72 24.84
C GLU A 101 2.56 12.67 24.11
N LEU A 102 3.10 11.70 24.86
CA LEU A 102 3.81 10.56 24.32
C LEU A 102 2.90 9.34 24.36
N VAL A 103 2.49 8.86 23.19
CA VAL A 103 1.56 7.74 23.05
C VAL A 103 2.34 6.49 22.66
N ARG A 104 2.25 5.44 23.46
CA ARG A 104 2.78 4.12 23.11
C ARG A 104 1.79 3.41 22.18
N LEU A 105 2.27 3.00 21.01
CA LEU A 105 1.54 2.32 19.95
C LEU A 105 1.90 0.83 19.86
N ALA A 106 2.42 0.25 20.94
CA ALA A 106 2.88 -1.14 20.98
C ALA A 106 1.72 -2.12 20.74
N GLU A 107 2.05 -3.28 20.16
CA GLU A 107 1.13 -4.40 19.92
C GLU A 107 -0.10 -4.02 19.06
N HIS A 108 0.14 -3.29 17.98
CA HIS A 108 -0.92 -2.87 17.07
C HIS A 108 -0.78 -3.51 15.70
N ARG A 109 -1.90 -4.00 15.16
CA ARG A 109 -1.98 -4.48 13.79
C ARG A 109 -2.76 -3.49 12.93
N ILE A 110 -2.11 -2.95 11.91
CA ILE A 110 -2.76 -2.13 10.87
C ILE A 110 -2.96 -3.01 9.64
N THR A 111 -4.17 -3.01 9.09
CA THR A 111 -4.47 -3.67 7.82
C THR A 111 -5.04 -2.68 6.81
N SER A 112 -4.78 -2.93 5.53
CA SER A 112 -5.38 -2.18 4.42
C SER A 112 -5.59 -3.11 3.24
N SER A 113 -6.76 -3.05 2.64
CA SER A 113 -7.11 -3.84 1.46
C SER A 113 -7.45 -2.90 0.31
N HIS A 114 -6.87 -3.15 -0.85
CA HIS A 114 -7.08 -2.38 -2.08
C HIS A 114 -7.56 -3.32 -3.17
N ALA A 115 -8.56 -2.90 -3.95
CA ALA A 115 -9.14 -3.68 -5.03
C ALA A 115 -9.07 -2.92 -6.37
N PRO A 116 -7.87 -2.64 -6.90
CA PRO A 116 -7.75 -2.00 -8.20
C PRO A 116 -8.11 -2.97 -9.32
N TYR A 117 -8.40 -2.43 -10.50
CA TYR A 117 -8.74 -3.23 -11.67
C TYR A 117 -8.13 -2.62 -12.94
N VAL A 118 -7.97 -3.46 -13.96
CA VAL A 118 -7.62 -3.03 -15.32
C VAL A 118 -8.75 -3.45 -16.27
N ASP A 119 -9.23 -2.51 -17.07
CA ASP A 119 -10.13 -2.80 -18.18
C ASP A 119 -9.33 -3.02 -19.45
N VAL A 120 -9.57 -4.16 -20.13
CA VAL A 120 -8.90 -4.54 -21.36
C VAL A 120 -9.79 -4.20 -22.54
N TYR A 121 -9.23 -3.45 -23.49
CA TYR A 121 -9.90 -3.05 -24.72
C TYR A 121 -9.19 -3.65 -25.93
N VAL A 122 -9.95 -4.13 -26.91
CA VAL A 122 -9.47 -4.54 -28.23
C VAL A 122 -10.32 -3.79 -29.25
N ASP A 123 -9.67 -3.10 -30.19
CA ASP A 123 -10.34 -2.26 -31.20
C ASP A 123 -11.37 -1.29 -30.60
N GLY A 124 -11.02 -0.69 -29.45
CA GLY A 124 -11.87 0.27 -28.72
C GLY A 124 -13.06 -0.36 -27.97
N ARG A 125 -13.26 -1.68 -28.05
CA ARG A 125 -14.31 -2.40 -27.31
C ARG A 125 -13.74 -3.03 -26.06
N ARG A 126 -14.40 -2.84 -24.91
CA ARG A 126 -14.02 -3.50 -23.66
C ARG A 126 -14.31 -4.99 -23.77
N VAL A 127 -13.26 -5.81 -23.69
CA VAL A 127 -13.36 -7.27 -23.82
C VAL A 127 -13.42 -7.95 -22.45
N THR A 128 -12.70 -7.43 -21.45
CA THR A 128 -12.76 -7.97 -20.08
C THR A 128 -12.34 -6.92 -19.05
N ARG A 129 -12.61 -7.21 -17.78
CA ARG A 129 -11.92 -6.64 -16.62
C ARG A 129 -11.03 -7.68 -15.96
N VAL A 130 -9.91 -7.23 -15.43
CA VAL A 130 -9.03 -8.01 -14.56
C VAL A 130 -9.00 -7.32 -13.21
N ASP A 131 -9.59 -7.97 -12.21
CA ASP A 131 -9.60 -7.49 -10.83
C ASP A 131 -8.33 -7.93 -10.11
N PHE A 132 -7.71 -7.00 -9.38
CA PHE A 132 -6.56 -7.25 -8.53
C PHE A 132 -6.95 -7.05 -7.07
N GLY A 133 -6.26 -7.74 -6.17
CA GLY A 133 -6.38 -7.55 -4.72
C GLY A 133 -5.01 -7.30 -4.12
N ILE A 134 -4.86 -6.27 -3.30
CA ILE A 134 -3.63 -6.00 -2.56
C ILE A 134 -4.00 -5.89 -1.08
N ASP A 135 -3.55 -6.85 -0.29
CA ASP A 135 -3.76 -6.88 1.15
C ASP A 135 -2.45 -6.58 1.87
N LEU A 136 -2.46 -5.54 2.68
CA LEU A 136 -1.37 -5.11 3.53
C LEU A 136 -1.67 -5.41 4.99
N ALA A 137 -0.65 -5.83 5.73
CA ALA A 137 -0.68 -5.89 7.18
C ALA A 137 0.65 -5.38 7.76
N PHE A 138 0.57 -4.60 8.83
CA PHE A 138 1.70 -4.16 9.61
C PHE A 138 1.49 -4.61 11.05
N ASP A 139 2.35 -5.50 11.52
CA ASP A 139 2.39 -5.97 12.90
C ASP A 139 3.44 -5.12 13.65
N ILE A 140 2.98 -4.20 14.50
CA ILE A 140 3.82 -3.26 15.24
C ILE A 140 4.05 -3.82 16.65
N THR A 141 5.30 -4.16 16.96
CA THR A 141 5.67 -4.70 18.27
C THR A 141 5.85 -3.60 19.30
N LEU A 142 6.58 -2.55 18.91
CA LEU A 142 6.82 -1.38 19.75
C LEU A 142 6.88 -0.17 18.84
N MET A 143 6.17 0.89 19.21
CA MET A 143 6.32 2.18 18.57
C MET A 143 5.82 3.25 19.53
N GLN A 144 6.39 4.44 19.43
CA GLN A 144 5.98 5.59 20.21
C GLN A 144 5.68 6.76 19.29
N ALA A 145 4.67 7.54 19.62
CA ALA A 145 4.30 8.74 18.90
C ALA A 145 4.36 9.94 19.83
N SER A 146 4.81 11.09 19.33
CA SER A 146 4.63 12.36 20.02
C SER A 146 3.48 13.14 19.38
N VAL A 147 2.59 13.65 20.23
CA VAL A 147 1.44 14.45 19.82
C VAL A 147 1.54 15.81 20.49
N ARG A 148 1.33 16.89 19.73
CA ARG A 148 1.34 18.27 20.22
C ARG A 148 0.38 19.11 19.39
N ASP A 149 -0.35 20.01 20.03
CA ASP A 149 -1.31 20.91 19.38
C ASP A 149 -2.29 20.16 18.45
N GLY A 150 -2.70 18.96 18.86
CA GLY A 150 -3.60 18.09 18.09
C GLY A 150 -2.97 17.41 16.87
N ARG A 151 -1.65 17.47 16.72
CA ARG A 151 -0.90 16.94 15.58
C ARG A 151 0.08 15.86 16.02
N LEU A 152 0.20 14.82 15.20
CA LEU A 152 1.26 13.83 15.30
C LEU A 152 2.57 14.47 14.82
N MET A 153 3.54 14.63 15.71
CA MET A 153 4.79 15.37 15.47
C MET A 153 5.96 14.47 15.14
N SER A 154 6.03 13.29 15.74
CA SER A 154 7.08 12.31 15.46
C SER A 154 6.66 10.89 15.78
N LEU A 155 7.39 9.95 15.20
CA LEU A 155 7.26 8.51 15.43
C LEU A 155 8.64 7.94 15.81
N GLY A 156 8.72 7.29 16.95
CA GLY A 156 9.92 6.67 17.49
C GLY A 156 9.85 5.15 17.48
N ALA A 157 11.00 4.53 17.25
CA ALA A 157 11.12 3.15 16.81
C ALA A 157 10.61 2.06 17.78
N GLY A 158 10.15 1.00 17.14
CA GLY A 158 10.40 -0.39 17.52
C GLY A 158 10.18 -1.29 16.30
N ASP A 159 10.22 -2.60 16.48
CA ASP A 159 10.14 -3.55 15.36
C ASP A 159 8.74 -3.59 14.77
N CYS A 160 8.64 -3.39 13.46
CA CYS A 160 7.41 -3.59 12.70
C CYS A 160 7.66 -4.70 11.68
N THR A 161 6.68 -5.58 11.48
CA THR A 161 6.71 -6.49 10.35
C THR A 161 5.63 -6.14 9.36
N ALA A 162 6.03 -5.79 8.13
CA ALA A 162 5.09 -5.55 7.04
C ALA A 162 4.89 -6.83 6.24
N SER A 163 3.64 -7.14 5.93
CA SER A 163 3.22 -8.25 5.09
C SER A 163 2.35 -7.74 3.96
N ILE A 164 2.49 -8.33 2.79
CA ILE A 164 1.75 -7.93 1.59
C ILE A 164 1.38 -9.18 0.79
N THR A 165 0.12 -9.26 0.39
CA THR A 165 -0.40 -10.29 -0.52
C THR A 165 -0.96 -9.62 -1.75
N TRP A 166 -0.48 -10.04 -2.92
CA TRP A 166 -1.03 -9.64 -4.21
C TRP A 166 -1.83 -10.79 -4.78
N SER A 167 -3.04 -10.49 -5.23
CA SER A 167 -4.01 -11.42 -5.77
C SER A 167 -4.54 -10.93 -7.12
N VAL A 168 -4.96 -11.87 -7.95
CA VAL A 168 -5.67 -11.59 -9.20
C VAL A 168 -6.93 -12.45 -9.22
N ARG A 169 -8.09 -11.82 -9.47
CA ARG A 169 -9.42 -12.45 -9.37
C ARG A 169 -9.63 -13.22 -8.05
N GLY A 170 -9.17 -12.63 -6.95
CA GLY A 170 -9.27 -13.21 -5.60
C GLY A 170 -8.24 -14.29 -5.28
N PHE A 171 -7.39 -14.68 -6.21
CA PHE A 171 -6.39 -15.71 -5.97
C PHE A 171 -4.99 -15.12 -5.74
N PRO A 172 -4.29 -15.48 -4.65
CA PRO A 172 -2.93 -15.02 -4.40
C PRO A 172 -1.99 -15.41 -5.55
N VAL A 173 -1.18 -14.46 -6.00
CA VAL A 173 -0.12 -14.63 -7.01
C VAL A 173 1.27 -14.35 -6.44
N ALA A 174 1.36 -13.48 -5.42
CA ALA A 174 2.59 -13.22 -4.71
C ALA A 174 2.28 -12.88 -3.24
N ARG A 175 3.19 -13.23 -2.34
CA ARG A 175 3.15 -12.84 -0.94
C ARG A 175 4.56 -12.61 -0.44
N ASN A 176 4.75 -11.60 0.38
CA ASN A 176 6.02 -11.34 1.04
C ASN A 176 5.79 -10.75 2.44
N LYS A 177 6.81 -10.87 3.28
CA LYS A 177 6.87 -10.34 4.65
C LYS A 177 8.29 -9.86 4.93
N ALA A 178 8.44 -8.64 5.44
CA ALA A 178 9.74 -8.10 5.82
C ALA A 178 9.69 -7.35 7.15
N SER A 179 10.77 -7.49 7.92
CA SER A 179 11.00 -6.68 9.12
C SER A 179 11.43 -5.27 8.70
N LEU A 180 10.76 -4.28 9.25
CA LEU A 180 11.07 -2.86 9.08
C LEU A 180 11.56 -2.32 10.42
N SER A 181 12.83 -1.96 10.47
CA SER A 181 13.39 -1.21 11.60
C SER A 181 13.27 0.27 11.31
N LEU A 182 12.38 0.95 12.02
CA LEU A 182 12.24 2.40 11.89
C LEU A 182 13.36 3.11 12.68
N PRO A 183 13.83 4.28 12.23
CA PRO A 183 14.75 5.10 13.02
C PRO A 183 14.15 5.47 14.37
N LEU A 184 15.00 5.63 15.39
CA LEU A 184 14.60 5.89 16.77
C LEU A 184 13.68 7.11 16.94
N ASN A 185 13.68 8.05 16.00
CA ASN A 185 12.76 9.20 15.99
C ASN A 185 12.66 9.85 14.58
N VAL A 186 11.57 9.59 13.86
CA VAL A 186 11.21 10.23 12.59
C VAL A 186 10.35 11.45 12.88
N LYS A 187 10.86 12.66 12.58
CA LYS A 187 10.12 13.92 12.73
C LYS A 187 9.24 14.20 11.50
N LEU A 188 7.99 14.58 11.73
CA LEU A 188 6.98 14.83 10.69
C LEU A 188 6.84 16.33 10.34
N GLY A 189 7.90 17.12 10.53
CA GLY A 189 7.91 18.56 10.22
C GLY A 189 6.82 19.33 10.97
N LYS A 190 5.84 19.87 10.22
CA LYS A 190 4.68 20.61 10.77
C LYS A 190 3.66 19.71 11.51
N GLY A 191 3.87 18.40 11.49
CA GLY A 191 2.99 17.40 12.10
C GLY A 191 1.71 17.15 11.30
N ILE A 192 1.16 15.95 11.48
CA ILE A 192 -0.03 15.46 10.78
C ILE A 192 -1.25 15.66 11.68
N LEU A 193 -2.31 16.30 11.16
CA LEU A 193 -3.56 16.47 11.90
C LEU A 193 -4.20 15.10 12.20
N LEU A 194 -4.59 14.88 13.45
CA LEU A 194 -5.21 13.64 13.93
C LEU A 194 -6.75 13.70 13.95
N TYR A 195 -7.33 14.79 13.44
CA TYR A 195 -8.76 14.98 13.25
C TYR A 195 -9.03 15.60 11.89
N ALA A 196 -10.05 15.10 11.19
CA ALA A 196 -10.65 15.84 10.09
C ALA A 196 -11.53 16.92 10.72
N GLU A 197 -11.25 18.20 10.44
CA GLU A 197 -12.24 19.25 10.66
C GLU A 197 -13.48 18.85 9.84
N LYS A 198 -14.58 18.53 10.52
CA LYS A 198 -15.89 18.68 9.89
C LYS A 198 -16.01 20.17 9.59
N ARG A 199 -15.74 20.58 8.35
CA ARG A 199 -16.23 21.86 7.86
C ARG A 199 -17.75 21.80 7.94
N SER A 200 -18.30 22.50 8.93
CA SER A 200 -19.70 22.91 8.99
C SER A 200 -20.01 23.87 7.85
#